data_AF-A0A0H4KWI8-F1
#
_entry.id   AF-A0A0H4KWI8-F1
#
_cell.length_a   1.000
_cell.length_b   1.000
_cell.length_c   1.000
_cell.angle_alpha   90.00
_cell.angle_beta   90.00
_cell.angle_gamma   90.00
#
_symmetry.space_group_name_H-M   'P 1'
#
loop_
_entity.id
_entity.type
_entity.pdbx_description
1 polymer ?
#
loop_
_entity_poly.entity_id
_entity_poly.type
_entity_poly.pdbx_seq_one_letter_code
_entity_poly.pdbx_strand_id
1 'polypeptide(L)' 'MRLMKSVEERKEHLINRLIHKFGYTKCLDGRQLYELTLTELEHIHIRKMSEQGQQMNVTYK' A
#
# COMPACT_ATOMS: atom_id res chain seq x y z
N MET A 1 3.55 -11.92 23.24
CA MET A 1 3.20 -12.12 21.81
C MET A 1 3.99 -11.14 20.95
N ARG A 2 5.11 -11.56 20.32
CA ARG A 2 6.00 -10.66 19.56
C ARG A 2 5.60 -10.54 18.08
N LEU A 3 5.04 -11.60 17.51
CA LEU A 3 4.62 -11.68 16.10
C LEU A 3 3.45 -10.73 15.76
N MET A 4 2.39 -10.71 16.57
CA MET A 4 1.23 -9.85 16.30
C MET A 4 1.61 -8.37 16.28
N LYS A 5 2.51 -7.94 17.17
CA LYS A 5 2.99 -6.55 17.21
C LYS A 5 3.75 -6.19 15.93
N SER A 6 4.66 -7.06 15.47
CA SER A 6 5.40 -6.82 14.23
C SER A 6 4.51 -6.82 12.99
N VAL A 7 3.44 -7.62 12.98
CA VAL A 7 2.43 -7.59 11.91
C VAL A 7 1.70 -6.24 11.90
N GLU A 8 1.26 -5.76 13.06
CA GLU A 8 0.54 -4.49 13.15
C GLU A 8 1.42 -3.29 12.76
N GLU A 9 2.65 -3.23 13.27
CA GLU A 9 3.65 -2.22 12.89
C GLU A 9 3.88 -2.21 11.37
N ARG A 10 3.91 -3.38 10.74
CA ARG A 10 4.06 -3.51 9.28
C ARG A 10 2.82 -3.01 8.54
N LYS A 11 1.61 -3.33 9.03
CA LYS A 11 0.35 -2.84 8.45
C LYS A 11 0.30 -1.32 8.50
N GLU A 12 0.52 -0.71 9.67
CA GLU A 12 0.54 0.74 9.82
C GLU A 12 1.53 1.42 8.87
N HIS A 13 2.73 0.85 8.76
CA HIS A 13 3.75 1.37 7.86
C HIS A 13 3.31 1.34 6.38
N LEU A 14 2.65 0.27 5.94
CA LEU A 14 2.14 0.16 4.57
C LEU A 14 0.97 1.10 4.34
N ILE A 15 0.03 1.21 5.27
CA ILE A 15 -1.12 2.12 5.19
C ILE A 15 -0.62 3.57 5.06
N ASN A 16 0.30 3.99 5.92
CA ASN A 16 0.90 5.32 5.85
C ASN A 16 1.58 5.58 4.51
N ARG A 17 2.33 4.60 3.97
CA ARG A 17 2.93 4.76 2.63
C ARG A 17 1.89 4.84 1.52
N LEU A 18 0.86 4.00 1.55
CA LEU A 18 -0.23 4.01 0.56
C LEU A 18 -0.93 5.37 0.53
N ILE A 19 -1.23 5.94 1.70
CA ILE A 19 -1.86 7.25 1.82
C ILE A 19 -0.90 8.37 1.39
N HIS A 20 0.28 8.46 1.99
CA HIS A 20 1.16 9.62 1.81
C HIS A 20 1.95 9.63 0.49
N LYS A 21 2.29 8.46 -0.07
CA LYS A 21 3.07 8.39 -1.33
C LYS A 21 2.20 8.21 -2.56
N PHE A 22 1.10 7.49 -2.45
CA PHE A 22 0.25 7.14 -3.61
C PHE A 22 -1.13 7.79 -3.57
N GLY A 23 -1.47 8.53 -2.49
CA GLY A 23 -2.82 9.10 -2.31
C GLY A 23 -3.92 8.04 -2.21
N TYR A 24 -3.56 6.79 -1.93
CA TYR A 24 -4.49 5.67 -1.94
C TYR A 24 -5.11 5.53 -0.56
N THR A 25 -6.40 5.82 -0.44
CA THR A 25 -7.13 5.84 0.85
C THR A 25 -8.24 4.79 0.95
N LYS A 26 -8.73 4.30 -0.19
CA LYS A 26 -9.87 3.38 -0.26
C LYS A 26 -9.69 2.36 -1.38
N CYS A 27 -10.11 1.13 -1.12
CA CYS A 27 -10.18 0.10 -2.13
C CYS A 27 -11.39 0.27 -3.05
N LEU A 28 -11.30 -0.30 -4.25
CA LEU A 28 -12.36 -0.28 -5.25
C LEU A 28 -13.62 -1.02 -4.80
N ASP A 29 -13.45 -2.03 -3.93
CA ASP A 29 -14.54 -2.79 -3.30
C ASP A 29 -15.23 -2.02 -2.17
N GLY A 30 -14.79 -0.80 -1.87
CA GLY A 30 -15.36 0.04 -0.84
C GLY A 30 -14.71 -0.12 0.55
N ARG A 31 -13.80 -1.08 0.74
CA ARG A 31 -13.10 -1.28 2.02
C ARG A 31 -12.07 -0.19 2.28
N GLN A 32 -11.90 0.18 3.55
CA GLN A 32 -10.83 1.04 4.02
C GLN A 32 -9.53 0.24 4.20
N LEU A 33 -8.39 0.94 4.15
CA LEU A 33 -7.08 0.29 4.27
C LEU A 33 -6.86 -0.44 5.60
N TYR A 34 -7.46 0.04 6.69
CA TYR A 34 -7.36 -0.59 8.01
C TYR A 34 -8.11 -1.93 8.08
N GLU A 35 -9.09 -2.14 7.20
CA GLU A 35 -9.88 -3.37 7.12
C GLU A 35 -9.16 -4.49 6.34
N LEU A 36 -8.03 -4.17 5.70
CA LEU A 36 -7.27 -5.11 4.90
C LEU A 36 -6.32 -5.95 5.75
N THR A 37 -6.03 -7.15 5.28
CA THR A 37 -4.96 -7.99 5.79
C THR A 37 -3.58 -7.44 5.40
N LEU A 38 -2.54 -7.87 6.10
CA LEU A 38 -1.16 -7.48 5.77
C LEU A 38 -0.81 -7.85 4.31
N THR A 39 -1.18 -9.05 3.88
CA THR A 39 -0.91 -9.54 2.52
C THR A 39 -1.61 -8.69 1.45
N GLU A 40 -2.86 -8.30 1.67
CA GLU A 40 -3.59 -7.39 0.76
C GLU A 40 -2.89 -6.03 0.66
N LEU A 41 -2.45 -5.45 1.79
CA LEU A 41 -1.71 -4.18 1.80
C LEU A 41 -0.38 -4.28 1.04
N GLU A 42 0.34 -5.37 1.18
CA GLU A 42 1.60 -5.61 0.47
C GLU A 42 1.38 -5.73 -1.04
N HIS A 43 0.35 -6.47 -1.48
CA HIS A 43 0.00 -6.57 -2.90
C HIS A 43 -0.34 -5.21 -3.51
N ILE A 44 -1.16 -4.40 -2.82
CA ILE A 44 -1.50 -3.04 -3.29
C ILE A 44 -0.24 -2.18 -3.36
N HIS A 45 0.63 -2.25 -2.35
CA HIS A 45 1.87 -1.48 -2.33
C HIS A 45 2.81 -1.84 -3.49
N ILE A 46 3.02 -3.13 -3.76
CA ILE A 46 3.84 -3.61 -4.88
C ILE A 46 3.26 -3.13 -6.21
N ARG A 47 1.95 -3.26 -6.40
CA ARG A 47 1.27 -2.80 -7.62
C ARG A 47 1.45 -1.30 -7.82
N LYS A 48 1.23 -0.51 -6.77
CA LYS A 48 1.38 0.96 -6.82
C LYS A 48 2.82 1.40 -7.09
N MET A 49 3.81 0.70 -6.53
CA MET A 49 5.22 0.93 -6.86
C MET A 49 5.53 0.65 -8.33
N SER A 50 4.96 -0.41 -8.91
CA SER A 50 5.13 -0.73 -10.32
C SER A 50 4.48 0.32 -11.23
N GLU A 51 3.24 0.75 -10.91
CA GLU A 51 2.53 1.81 -11.64
C GLU A 51 3.32 3.14 -11.63
N GLN A 52 3.86 3.53 -10.47
CA GLN A 52 4.67 4.75 -10.35
C GLN A 52 5.98 4.67 -11.14
N GLY A 53 6.65 3.50 -11.12
CA GLY A 53 7.86 3.26 -11.92
C GLY A 53 7.61 3.30 -13.43
N GLN A 54 6.43 2.88 -13.88
CA GLN A 54 6.04 2.96 -15.29
C GLN A 54 5.75 4.41 -15.70
N GLN A 55 5.03 5.20 -14.90
CA GLN A 55 4.75 6.62 -15.20
C GLN A 55 6.02 7.46 -15.36
N MET A 56 7.08 7.15 -14.60
CA MET A 56 8.38 7.82 -14.72
C MET A 56 9.10 7.52 -16.05
N ASN A 57 8.88 6.34 -16.64
CA ASN A 57 9.52 5.93 -17.90
C ASN A 57 8.83 6.49 -19.15
N VAL A 58 7.59 6.99 -19.06
CA VAL A 58 6.87 7.56 -20.23
C VAL A 58 7.12 9.06 -20.40
N THR A 59 7.72 9.73 -19.40
CA THR A 59 7.93 11.20 -19.42
C THR A 59 9.22 11.63 -20.16
N TYR A 60 10.03 10.67 -20.62
CA TYR A 60 11.19 10.94 -21.49
C TYR A 60 10.92 10.43 -22.92
N LYS A 61 10.10 11.16 -23.68
CA LYS A 61 10.06 11.08 -25.15
C LYS A 61 9.83 12.46 -25.74
#